data_AF-A0A957TG82-F1
#
_entry.id   AF-A0A957TG82-F1
#
_cell.length_a   1.000
_cell.length_b   1.000
_cell.length_c   1.000
_cell.angle_alpha   90.00
_cell.angle_beta   90.00
_cell.angle_gamma   90.00
#
_symmetry.space_group_name_H-M   'P 1'
#
loop_
_entity.id
_entity.type
_entity.pdbx_description
1 polymer ?
#
loop_
_entity_poly.entity_id
_entity_poly.type
_entity_poly.pdbx_seq_one_letter_code
_entity_poly.pdbx_strand_id
1 'polypeptide(L)'
;MTQPIEIGRLLRAGTTGFIAGCRVNQLSVPSFGALVRAPLGDGYQVYGLIHDIHIDDDGLVRQLVTADGVSEEVMKDNRERRIVPVEMSVLAVGYEQDGAVHHLLPPRPPLSLDVIY
;
A
#
# COMPACT_ATOMS: atom_id res chain seq x y z
N MET A 1 15.90 2.45 -18.69
CA MET A 1 15.88 2.62 -17.22
C MET A 1 14.46 2.92 -16.83
N THR A 2 13.74 1.95 -16.28
CA THR A 2 12.37 2.13 -15.78
C THR A 2 12.45 2.92 -14.48
N GLN A 3 11.82 4.10 -14.44
CA GLN A 3 11.72 4.86 -13.20
C GLN A 3 10.90 4.03 -12.19
N PRO A 4 11.35 3.91 -10.93
CA PRO A 4 10.60 3.18 -9.93
C PRO A 4 9.26 3.90 -9.69
N ILE A 5 8.17 3.15 -9.76
CA ILE A 5 6.82 3.70 -9.66
C ILE A 5 6.47 3.79 -8.18
N GLU A 6 6.23 5.00 -7.67
CA GLU A 6 5.75 5.16 -6.29
C GLU A 6 4.36 4.52 -6.15
N ILE A 7 4.29 3.44 -5.37
CA ILE A 7 3.06 2.67 -5.14
C ILE A 7 2.26 3.31 -4.00
N GLY A 8 2.94 3.81 -2.96
CA GLY A 8 2.29 4.39 -1.79
C GLY A 8 3.25 4.73 -0.66
N ARG A 9 2.69 4.86 0.55
CA ARG A 9 3.42 5.18 1.79
C ARG A 9 3.16 4.15 2.87
N LEU A 10 4.19 3.83 3.63
CA LEU A 10 4.09 2.93 4.79
C LEU A 10 3.22 3.54 5.88
N LEU A 11 2.17 2.81 6.27
CA LEU A 11 1.30 3.16 7.40
C LEU A 11 1.80 2.49 8.69
N ARG A 12 2.17 1.21 8.60
CA ARG A 12 2.67 0.40 9.73
C ARG A 12 3.67 -0.62 9.22
N ALA A 13 4.58 -1.06 10.08
CA ALA A 13 5.62 -2.00 9.69
C ALA A 13 6.01 -2.93 10.86
N GLY A 14 6.37 -4.16 10.50
CA GLY A 14 6.91 -5.20 11.35
C GLY A 14 7.95 -6.01 10.59
N THR A 15 8.60 -6.96 11.28
CA THR A 15 9.66 -7.79 10.67
C THR A 15 9.09 -8.85 9.73
N THR A 16 7.83 -9.23 9.90
CA THR A 16 7.14 -10.20 9.03
C THR A 16 6.46 -9.54 7.83
N GLY A 17 6.26 -8.22 7.84
CA GLY A 17 5.50 -7.52 6.82
C GLY A 17 5.13 -6.11 7.21
N PHE A 18 4.44 -5.40 6.32
CA PHE A 18 4.09 -4.01 6.49
C PHE A 18 2.79 -3.66 5.76
N ILE A 19 2.16 -2.57 6.18
CA ILE A 19 0.92 -2.05 5.59
C ILE A 19 1.24 -0.74 4.89
N ALA A 20 0.76 -0.64 3.66
CA ALA A 20 0.98 0.50 2.79
C ALA A 20 -0.35 1.14 2.38
N GLY A 21 -0.38 2.47 2.38
CA GLY A 21 -1.51 3.27 1.95
C GLY A 21 -1.23 3.92 0.59
N CYS A 22 -2.18 3.85 -0.34
CA CYS A 22 -2.15 4.65 -1.56
C CYS A 22 -3.50 5.31 -1.85
N ARG A 23 -3.51 6.25 -2.81
CA ARG A 23 -4.76 6.90 -3.25
C ARG A 23 -5.47 6.01 -4.26
N VAL A 24 -6.81 6.03 -4.26
CA VAL A 24 -7.64 5.25 -5.21
C VAL A 24 -7.30 5.56 -6.68
N ASN A 25 -6.87 6.78 -7.01
CA ASN A 25 -6.47 7.12 -8.38
C ASN A 25 -5.17 6.42 -8.85
N GLN A 26 -4.44 5.77 -7.95
CA GLN A 26 -3.24 4.97 -8.23
C GLN A 26 -3.53 3.46 -8.25
N LEU A 27 -4.81 3.01 -8.17
CA LEU A 27 -5.16 1.59 -8.10
C LEU A 27 -4.67 0.74 -9.28
N SER A 28 -4.38 1.37 -10.43
CA SER A 28 -3.83 0.66 -11.59
C SER A 28 -2.38 0.20 -11.40
N VAL A 29 -1.72 0.63 -10.32
CA VAL A 29 -0.30 0.34 -10.03
C VAL A 29 -0.11 -0.88 -9.11
N PRO A 30 -0.71 -0.97 -7.90
CA PRO A 30 -0.54 -2.14 -7.04
C PRO A 30 -1.39 -3.31 -7.54
N SER A 31 -0.74 -4.42 -7.89
CA SER A 31 -1.41 -5.68 -8.20
C SER A 31 -1.23 -6.68 -7.07
N PHE A 32 -2.27 -7.47 -6.77
CA PHE A 32 -2.12 -8.63 -5.89
C PHE A 32 -1.00 -9.55 -6.40
N GLY A 33 -0.11 -9.99 -5.51
CA GLY A 33 1.05 -10.79 -5.86
C GLY A 33 2.21 -10.01 -6.49
N ALA A 34 2.14 -8.68 -6.56
CA ALA A 34 3.28 -7.88 -7.00
C ALA A 34 4.40 -7.89 -5.96
N LEU A 35 5.64 -7.96 -6.46
CA LEU A 35 6.84 -7.74 -5.66
C LEU A 35 7.06 -6.23 -5.52
N VAL A 36 7.21 -5.76 -4.29
CA VAL A 36 7.45 -4.36 -3.94
C VAL A 36 8.72 -4.22 -3.12
N ARG A 37 9.27 -3.01 -3.07
CA ARG A 37 10.42 -2.70 -2.22
C ARG A 37 10.19 -1.46 -1.36
N ALA A 38 10.65 -1.53 -0.13
CA ALA A 38 10.69 -0.43 0.81
C ALA A 38 12.16 -0.06 1.13
N PRO A 39 12.72 1.00 0.51
CA PRO A 39 14.04 1.50 0.85
C PRO A 39 14.03 2.20 2.20
N LEU A 40 14.99 1.85 3.05
CA LEU A 40 15.07 2.29 4.45
C LEU A 40 16.30 3.15 4.76
N GLY A 41 17.02 3.56 3.72
CA GLY A 41 18.28 4.30 3.84
C GLY A 41 19.48 3.38 4.07
N ASP A 42 20.68 3.96 4.02
CA ASP A 42 21.96 3.30 4.33
C ASP A 42 22.19 1.97 3.60
N GLY A 43 21.77 1.86 2.34
CA GLY A 43 21.92 0.64 1.55
C GLY A 43 21.04 -0.53 2.01
N TYR A 44 20.03 -0.25 2.84
CA TYR A 44 19.06 -1.23 3.33
C TYR A 44 17.72 -1.06 2.62
N GLN A 45 17.16 -2.17 2.10
CA GLN A 45 15.80 -2.20 1.57
C GLN A 45 15.14 -3.53 1.84
N VAL A 46 13.84 -3.52 2.10
CA VAL A 46 13.04 -4.73 2.33
C VAL A 46 12.26 -5.05 1.07
N TYR A 47 12.25 -6.33 0.68
CA TYR A 47 11.41 -6.84 -0.39
C TYR A 47 10.17 -7.50 0.19
N GLY A 48 9.03 -7.23 -0.44
CA GLY A 48 7.76 -7.75 0.01
C GLY A 48 6.83 -8.17 -1.12
N LEU A 49 5.89 -9.05 -0.80
CA LEU A 49 4.84 -9.50 -1.70
C LEU A 49 3.50 -8.93 -1.23
N ILE A 50 2.79 -8.21 -2.10
CA ILE A 50 1.42 -7.79 -1.81
C ILE A 50 0.55 -9.06 -1.74
N HIS A 51 0.07 -9.41 -0.55
CA HIS A 51 -0.75 -10.60 -0.35
C HIS A 51 -2.21 -10.27 -0.03
N ASP A 52 -2.55 -8.98 -0.01
CA ASP A 52 -3.86 -8.50 0.38
C ASP A 52 -4.03 -7.01 0.05
N ILE A 53 -5.19 -6.62 -0.47
CA ILE A 53 -5.53 -5.23 -0.82
C ILE A 53 -6.97 -4.96 -0.36
N HIS A 54 -7.13 -4.00 0.54
CA HIS A 54 -8.39 -3.57 1.11
C HIS A 54 -8.67 -2.10 0.79
N ILE A 55 -9.94 -1.80 0.56
CA ILE A 55 -10.44 -0.43 0.40
C ILE A 55 -11.39 -0.21 1.58
N ASP A 56 -10.97 0.63 2.52
CA ASP A 56 -11.77 0.90 3.72
C ASP A 56 -12.74 2.05 3.48
N ASP A 57 -14.03 1.76 3.63
CA ASP A 57 -15.10 2.76 3.57
C ASP A 57 -15.10 3.63 4.83
N ASP A 58 -15.27 4.93 4.65
CA ASP A 58 -15.33 5.90 5.75
C ASP A 58 -16.73 6.02 6.38
N GLY A 59 -17.41 4.89 6.62
CA GLY A 59 -18.69 4.79 7.34
C GLY A 59 -19.91 5.44 6.66
N LEU A 60 -19.73 6.51 5.88
CA LEU A 60 -20.75 7.23 5.13
C LEU A 60 -21.18 6.45 3.89
N VAL A 61 -20.26 5.75 3.23
CA VAL A 61 -20.58 4.86 2.10
C VAL A 61 -21.64 3.84 2.52
N ARG A 62 -21.52 3.27 3.72
CA ARG A 62 -22.53 2.34 4.27
C ARG A 62 -23.90 3.01 4.41
N GLN A 63 -23.95 4.28 4.82
CA GLN A 63 -25.20 5.04 4.92
C GLN A 63 -25.80 5.37 3.56
N LEU A 64 -24.97 5.70 2.57
CA LEU A 64 -25.38 6.01 1.20
C LEU A 64 -25.96 4.78 0.48
N VAL A 65 -25.36 3.60 0.66
CA VAL A 65 -25.86 2.34 0.04
C VAL A 65 -27.21 1.92 0.63
N THR A 66 -27.47 2.27 1.90
CA THR A 66 -28.76 2.00 2.56
C THR A 66 -29.82 3.09 2.35
N ALA A 67 -29.45 4.25 1.80
CA ALA A 67 -30.37 5.34 1.56
C ALA A 67 -31.04 5.20 0.19
N ASP A 68 -32.37 5.08 0.16
CA ASP A 68 -33.12 5.13 -1.09
C ASP A 68 -32.98 6.52 -1.74
N GLY A 69 -32.56 6.54 -3.01
CA GLY A 69 -32.56 7.76 -3.84
C GLY A 69 -31.26 8.58 -3.83
N VAL A 70 -30.10 7.98 -3.58
CA VAL A 70 -28.81 8.67 -3.80
C VAL A 70 -28.60 8.96 -5.29
N SER A 71 -28.38 10.23 -5.61
CA SER A 71 -28.07 10.68 -6.98
C SER A 71 -26.74 10.07 -7.48
N GLU A 72 -26.70 9.67 -8.75
CA GLU A 72 -25.48 9.24 -9.45
C GLU A 72 -24.35 10.29 -9.35
N GLU A 73 -24.67 11.59 -9.29
CA GLU A 73 -23.67 12.64 -9.05
C GLU A 73 -23.06 12.55 -7.65
N VAL A 74 -23.84 12.19 -6.63
CA VAL A 74 -23.36 12.03 -5.25
C VAL A 74 -22.55 10.74 -5.11
N MET A 75 -22.92 9.67 -5.82
CA MET A 75 -22.11 8.44 -5.89
C MET A 75 -20.77 8.71 -6.59
N LYS A 76 -20.78 9.43 -7.72
CA LYS A 76 -19.57 9.77 -8.47
C LYS A 76 -18.66 10.72 -7.69
N ASP A 77 -19.20 11.75 -7.06
CA ASP A 77 -18.45 12.69 -6.24
C ASP A 77 -17.81 11.99 -5.03
N ASN A 78 -18.52 11.08 -4.36
CA ASN A 78 -17.94 10.28 -3.29
C ASN A 78 -16.83 9.33 -3.77
N ARG A 79 -16.96 8.74 -4.97
CA ARG A 79 -15.93 7.87 -5.55
C ARG A 79 -14.69 8.63 -6.00
N GLU A 80 -14.87 9.82 -6.56
CA GLU A 80 -13.79 10.59 -7.22
C GLU A 80 -13.12 11.61 -6.28
N ARG A 81 -13.81 12.09 -5.25
CA ARG A 81 -13.32 13.18 -4.37
C ARG A 81 -13.03 12.78 -2.93
N ARG A 82 -13.44 11.60 -2.46
CA ARG A 82 -13.03 11.14 -1.12
C ARG A 82 -11.62 10.56 -1.12
N ILE A 83 -10.93 10.81 -0.02
CA ILE A 83 -9.66 10.18 0.35
C ILE A 83 -10.01 8.83 0.97
N VAL A 84 -10.54 7.89 0.17
CA VAL A 84 -10.71 6.51 0.64
C VAL A 84 -9.31 5.89 0.66
N PRO A 85 -8.75 5.54 1.85
CA PRO A 85 -7.43 4.96 1.91
C PRO A 85 -7.49 3.53 1.36
N VAL A 86 -6.66 3.25 0.36
CA VAL A 86 -6.42 1.88 -0.10
C VAL A 86 -5.28 1.36 0.75
N GLU A 87 -5.54 0.34 1.55
CA GLU A 87 -4.54 -0.33 2.37
C GLU A 87 -4.11 -1.64 1.69
N MET A 88 -2.82 -1.87 1.57
CA MET A 88 -2.27 -3.12 1.06
C MET A 88 -1.36 -3.75 2.11
N SER A 89 -1.61 -5.02 2.43
CA SER A 89 -0.77 -5.79 3.33
C SER A 89 0.31 -6.49 2.52
N VAL A 90 1.55 -6.27 2.95
CA VAL A 90 2.75 -6.75 2.29
C VAL A 90 3.48 -7.71 3.22
N LEU A 91 3.75 -8.91 2.72
CA LEU A 91 4.51 -9.94 3.44
C LEU A 91 5.98 -9.74 3.10
N ALA A 92 6.84 -9.63 4.11
CA ALA A 92 8.28 -9.55 3.87
C ALA A 92 8.81 -10.90 3.35
N VAL A 93 9.53 -10.88 2.23
CA VAL A 93 10.08 -12.09 1.58
C VAL A 93 11.61 -12.08 1.52
N GLY A 94 12.22 -10.94 1.82
CA GLY A 94 13.67 -10.79 1.84
C GLY A 94 14.07 -9.35 2.13
N TYR A 95 15.38 -9.13 2.20
CA TYR A 95 15.94 -7.78 2.29
C TYR A 95 17.26 -7.71 1.55
N GLU A 96 17.65 -6.52 1.14
CA GLU A 96 19.00 -6.21 0.70
C GLU A 96 19.68 -5.35 1.76
N GLN A 97 20.95 -5.66 2.02
CA GLN A 97 21.82 -4.85 2.86
C GLN A 97 23.19 -4.76 2.19
N ASP A 98 23.71 -3.54 2.02
CA ASP A 98 25.04 -3.31 1.45
C ASP A 98 25.23 -3.99 0.07
N GLY A 99 24.16 -4.06 -0.73
CA GLY A 99 24.14 -4.71 -2.05
C GLY A 99 23.97 -6.23 -2.03
N ALA A 100 23.90 -6.87 -0.85
CA ALA A 100 23.68 -8.30 -0.71
C ALA A 100 22.20 -8.61 -0.44
N VAL A 101 21.59 -9.46 -1.28
CA VAL A 101 20.20 -9.91 -1.13
C VAL A 101 20.13 -11.14 -0.22
N HIS A 102 19.27 -11.07 0.78
CA HIS A 102 19.01 -12.12 1.75
C HIS A 102 17.55 -12.58 1.66
N HIS A 103 17.34 -13.88 1.47
CA HIS A 103 16.02 -14.52 1.40
C HIS A 103 15.54 -14.92 2.80
N LEU A 104 15.66 -14.00 3.74
CA LEU A 104 15.34 -14.17 5.16
C LEU A 104 14.43 -13.03 5.60
N LEU A 105 13.75 -13.19 6.73
CA LEU A 105 13.02 -12.07 7.31
C LEU A 105 13.99 -10.93 7.68
N PRO A 106 13.61 -9.67 7.42
CA PRO A 106 14.45 -8.52 7.73
C PRO A 106 14.76 -8.45 9.22
N PRO A 107 16.04 -8.24 9.62
CA PRO A 107 16.42 -8.09 11.03
C PRO A 107 15.84 -6.82 11.67
N ARG A 108 15.40 -5.83 10.87
CA ARG A 108 14.75 -4.61 11.33
C ARG A 108 13.55 -4.30 10.45
N PRO A 109 12.39 -3.93 11.03
CA PRO A 109 11.24 -3.56 10.24
C PRO A 109 11.48 -2.23 9.49
N PRO A 110 10.75 -1.99 8.40
CA PRO A 110 10.70 -0.65 7.82
C PRO A 110 10.15 0.40 8.80
N LEU A 111 10.47 1.69 8.63
CA LEU A 111 9.91 2.75 9.46
C LEU A 111 8.59 3.28 8.84
N SER A 112 7.67 3.74 9.68
CA SER A 112 6.41 4.35 9.22
C SER A 112 6.69 5.63 8.41
N LEU A 113 5.90 5.86 7.35
CA LEU A 113 5.96 6.96 6.37
C LEU A 113 6.99 6.85 5.24
N ASP A 114 7.78 5.76 5.19
CA ASP A 114 8.67 5.53 4.05
C ASP A 114 7.90 5.23 2.75
N VAL A 115 8.51 5.62 1.63
CA VAL A 115 7.95 5.47 0.28
C VAL A 115 8.17 4.05 -0.21
N ILE A 116 7.20 3.51 -0.93
CA ILE A 116 7.22 2.13 -1.43
C ILE A 116 7.16 2.15 -2.95
N TYR A 117 7.96 1.29 -3.58
CA TYR A 117 8.15 1.22 -5.02
C TYR A 117 7.87 -0.17 -5.58
#